data_AF-A0A560L1Y3-F1
#
_entry.id   AF-A0A560L1Y3-F1
#
_cell.length_a   1.000
_cell.length_b   1.000
_cell.length_c   1.000
_cell.angle_alpha   90.00
_cell.angle_beta   90.00
_cell.angle_gamma   90.00
#
_symmetry.space_group_name_H-M   'P 1'
#
loop_
_entity.id
_entity.type
_entity.pdbx_description
1 polymer ?
#
loop_
_entity_poly.entity_id
_entity_poly.type
_entity_poly.pdbx_seq_one_letter_code
_entity_poly.pdbx_strand_id
1 'polypeptide(L)'
;MQQSSETIGAIASALAKAQLELSNPEKALTATIPAVFPREEARSFKYASLATALDLVRKCLGSHEIATVQTTGIDQTTGLVRLTTLLAHSSGEWMSSEWPVCAVSDINAPHRMGGALTYARRYALFALVGIAGEDDLDAPAPTTDPPPELRVGNRPDVVKGNKGATQRPPLLSLDQSAQLRGQMLAELDCLTSENKLLAWAQVGLPKKNSLLVADARIIEAAYLEKLAALPQALPDKSDSLKPAASVADIPSDATAKLAFPKEPVRKRSKAHLLFVREQPCLVCQQSPCDAHHLKFAQPKALGRKASDEYTVPLCRAHHHELHRHGNERAWWANLTIEPLRLAHDLWIASPIHSPLSPAPSRLGSEASPQ
;
A
#
# COMPACT_ATOMS: atom_id res chain seq x y z
N MET A 1 22.65 2.70 -2.31
CA MET A 1 24.04 2.27 -2.62
C MET A 1 24.83 2.33 -1.32
N GLN A 2 25.75 1.40 -1.10
CA GLN A 2 26.62 1.41 0.07
C GLN A 2 27.72 2.47 -0.13
N GLN A 3 28.02 3.23 0.90
CA GLN A 3 29.15 4.16 0.96
C GLN A 3 29.93 3.93 2.27
N SER A 4 31.18 4.37 2.32
CA SER A 4 32.01 4.27 3.52
C SER A 4 33.09 5.35 3.54
N SER A 5 33.77 5.49 4.68
CA SER A 5 35.07 6.15 4.76
C SER A 5 36.13 5.42 3.91
N GLU A 6 37.25 6.10 3.65
CA GLU A 6 38.39 5.56 2.90
C GLU A 6 38.96 4.28 3.53
N THR A 7 39.00 4.24 4.87
CA THR A 7 39.33 3.05 5.66
C THR A 7 38.11 2.60 6.45
N ILE A 8 37.99 1.30 6.69
CA ILE A 8 36.88 0.69 7.43
C ILE A 8 37.34 -0.33 8.49
N GLY A 9 38.65 -0.38 8.77
CA GLY A 9 39.24 -1.48 9.56
C GLY A 9 38.74 -1.52 11.00
N ALA A 10 38.68 -0.37 11.67
CA ALA A 10 38.22 -0.25 13.04
C ALA A 10 36.71 -0.50 13.13
N ILE A 11 35.91 0.13 12.28
CA ILE A 11 34.45 -0.07 12.31
C ILE A 11 34.06 -1.50 11.91
N ALA A 12 34.73 -2.11 10.94
CA ALA A 12 34.46 -3.50 10.56
C ALA A 12 34.84 -4.48 11.67
N SER A 13 35.97 -4.26 12.35
CA SER A 13 36.39 -5.08 13.49
C SER A 13 35.40 -4.97 14.66
N ALA A 14 34.98 -3.75 15.00
CA ALA A 14 33.99 -3.50 16.03
C ALA A 14 32.62 -4.08 15.68
N LEU A 15 32.16 -3.92 14.43
CA LEU A 15 30.89 -4.46 13.96
C LEU A 15 30.89 -6.00 13.99
N ALA A 16 31.98 -6.64 13.59
CA ALA A 16 32.12 -8.09 13.67
C ALA A 16 32.01 -8.62 15.10
N LYS A 17 32.61 -7.92 16.08
CA LYS A 17 32.47 -8.27 17.51
C LYS A 17 31.05 -8.06 18.00
N ALA A 18 30.43 -6.93 17.65
CA ALA A 18 29.07 -6.64 18.02
C ALA A 18 28.08 -7.68 17.46
N GLN A 19 28.27 -8.12 16.22
CA GLN A 19 27.43 -9.15 15.60
C GLN A 19 27.47 -10.51 16.30
N LEU A 20 28.53 -10.84 17.03
CA LEU A 20 28.58 -12.05 17.86
C LEU A 20 27.65 -11.98 19.08
N GLU A 21 27.42 -10.78 19.60
CA GLU A 21 26.56 -10.53 20.76
C GLU A 21 25.12 -10.21 20.36
N LEU A 22 24.91 -9.77 19.12
CA LEU A 22 23.64 -9.30 18.63
C LEU A 22 22.71 -10.47 18.27
N SER A 23 21.51 -10.44 18.81
CA SER A 23 20.45 -11.42 18.52
C SER A 23 19.39 -10.84 17.59
N ASN A 24 18.56 -11.71 17.02
CA ASN A 24 17.39 -11.27 16.28
C ASN A 24 16.32 -10.73 17.25
N PRO A 25 15.69 -9.59 16.95
CA PRO A 25 14.65 -9.02 17.82
C PRO A 25 13.38 -9.88 17.80
N GLU A 26 12.64 -9.86 18.91
CA GLU A 26 11.36 -10.57 19.01
C GLU A 26 10.34 -10.03 18.00
N LYS A 27 9.74 -10.94 17.23
CA LYS A 27 8.73 -10.63 16.22
C LYS A 27 7.33 -10.52 16.86
N ALA A 28 7.17 -9.54 17.75
CA ALA A 28 5.98 -9.40 18.60
C ALA A 28 4.74 -8.83 17.87
N LEU A 29 4.90 -8.27 16.67
CA LEU A 29 3.82 -7.63 15.92
C LEU A 29 3.44 -8.47 14.70
N THR A 30 2.16 -8.47 14.33
CA THR A 30 1.67 -9.15 13.13
C THR A 30 1.14 -8.13 12.12
N ALA A 31 1.61 -8.21 10.88
CA ALA A 31 1.04 -7.48 9.75
C ALA A 31 0.23 -8.45 8.90
N THR A 32 -0.91 -7.97 8.39
CA THR A 32 -1.73 -8.72 7.43
C THR A 32 -1.79 -7.95 6.13
N ILE A 33 -1.30 -8.56 5.07
CA ILE A 33 -1.46 -8.09 3.69
C ILE A 33 -2.80 -8.64 3.22
N PRO A 34 -3.80 -7.78 2.95
CA PRO A 34 -5.11 -8.23 2.52
C PRO A 34 -5.00 -8.93 1.16
N ALA A 35 -5.84 -9.95 0.96
CA ALA A 35 -6.01 -10.58 -0.33
C ALA A 35 -6.42 -9.54 -1.38
N VAL A 36 -5.56 -9.36 -2.37
CA VAL A 36 -5.77 -8.37 -3.44
C VAL A 36 -6.62 -8.98 -4.57
N PHE A 37 -6.75 -10.30 -4.61
CA PHE A 37 -7.49 -11.06 -5.62
C PHE A 37 -8.43 -12.10 -4.98
N PRO A 38 -9.55 -12.46 -5.63
CA PRO A 38 -10.55 -13.39 -5.08
C PRO A 38 -10.08 -14.83 -4.83
N ARG A 39 -8.87 -15.19 -5.30
CA ARG A 39 -8.27 -16.52 -5.15
C ARG A 39 -7.01 -16.53 -4.28
N GLU A 40 -6.58 -15.37 -3.79
CA GLU A 40 -5.45 -15.27 -2.88
C GLU A 40 -5.98 -15.16 -1.46
N GLU A 41 -5.30 -15.80 -0.52
CA GLU A 41 -5.58 -15.62 0.89
C GLU A 41 -4.78 -14.44 1.43
N ALA A 42 -5.31 -13.80 2.48
CA ALA A 42 -4.58 -12.75 3.17
C ALA A 42 -3.33 -13.35 3.80
N ARG A 43 -2.16 -12.76 3.51
CA ARG A 43 -0.89 -13.23 4.05
C ARG A 43 -0.58 -12.45 5.32
N SER A 44 -0.36 -13.17 6.41
CA SER A 44 0.07 -12.56 7.68
C SER A 44 1.50 -12.95 7.99
N PHE A 45 2.27 -12.00 8.51
CA PHE A 45 3.66 -12.23 8.90
C PHE A 45 3.98 -11.51 10.20
N LYS A 46 4.87 -12.10 11.00
CA LYS A 46 5.33 -11.49 12.23
C LYS A 46 6.55 -10.62 11.97
N TYR A 47 6.67 -9.56 12.75
CA TYR A 47 7.74 -8.60 12.64
C TYR A 47 8.08 -7.94 13.98
N ALA A 48 9.32 -7.45 14.10
CA ALA A 48 9.82 -6.69 15.24
C ALA A 48 9.54 -5.19 15.06
N SER A 49 9.20 -4.49 16.15
CA SER A 49 8.98 -3.04 16.11
C SER A 49 10.30 -2.28 15.89
N LEU A 50 10.23 -1.06 15.33
CA LEU A 50 11.39 -0.19 15.20
C LEU A 50 11.98 0.21 16.57
N ALA A 51 11.15 0.35 17.60
CA ALA A 51 11.61 0.68 18.95
C ALA A 51 12.45 -0.47 19.52
N THR A 52 11.92 -1.70 19.48
CA THR A 52 12.64 -2.91 19.92
C THR A 52 13.94 -3.11 19.17
N ALA A 53 13.93 -2.87 17.86
CA ALA A 53 15.13 -2.89 17.02
C ALA A 53 16.19 -1.89 17.50
N LEU A 54 15.80 -0.62 17.70
CA LEU A 54 16.71 0.43 18.12
C LEU A 54 17.27 0.18 19.52
N ASP A 55 16.46 -0.31 20.46
CA ASP A 55 16.93 -0.58 21.83
C ASP A 55 17.98 -1.70 21.85
N LEU A 56 17.73 -2.79 21.10
CA LEU A 56 18.67 -3.90 20.97
C LEU A 56 19.98 -3.46 20.31
N VAL A 57 19.87 -2.78 19.16
CA VAL A 57 21.02 -2.33 18.36
C VAL A 57 21.84 -1.28 19.12
N ARG A 58 21.20 -0.29 19.77
CA ARG A 58 21.91 0.75 20.54
C ARG A 58 22.70 0.16 21.69
N LYS A 59 22.13 -0.81 22.42
CA LYS A 59 22.80 -1.45 23.55
C LYS A 59 24.05 -2.22 23.09
N CYS A 60 23.90 -3.02 22.04
CA CYS A 60 24.98 -3.84 21.51
C CYS A 60 26.05 -2.98 20.81
N LEU A 61 25.67 -2.23 19.77
CA LEU A 61 26.62 -1.42 18.99
C LEU A 61 27.30 -0.35 19.84
N GLY A 62 26.59 0.27 20.79
CA GLY A 62 27.17 1.27 21.68
C GLY A 62 28.29 0.71 22.57
N SER A 63 28.23 -0.58 22.94
CA SER A 63 29.27 -1.25 23.72
C SER A 63 30.56 -1.47 22.91
N HIS A 64 30.45 -1.43 21.58
CA HIS A 64 31.56 -1.51 20.62
C HIS A 64 31.84 -0.16 19.95
N GLU A 65 31.45 0.94 20.60
CA GLU A 65 31.70 2.32 20.16
C GLU A 65 31.11 2.68 18.77
N ILE A 66 30.03 2.00 18.37
CA ILE A 66 29.32 2.25 17.12
C ILE A 66 28.00 2.97 17.40
N ALA A 67 27.83 4.15 16.79
CA ALA A 67 26.59 4.91 16.77
C ALA A 67 25.80 4.65 15.48
N THR A 68 24.46 4.66 15.59
CA THR A 68 23.54 4.56 14.45
C THR A 68 22.89 5.91 14.18
N VAL A 69 22.95 6.38 12.94
CA VAL A 69 22.36 7.64 12.50
C VAL A 69 21.45 7.38 11.30
N GLN A 70 20.23 7.92 11.35
CA GLN A 70 19.26 7.81 10.25
C GLN A 70 18.74 9.18 9.88
N THR A 71 19.06 9.64 8.67
CA THR A 71 18.64 10.94 8.14
C THR A 71 17.79 10.76 6.89
N THR A 72 16.88 11.70 6.65
CA THR A 72 16.06 11.73 5.43
C THR A 72 16.43 12.93 4.58
N GLY A 73 16.66 12.69 3.29
CA GLY A 73 16.88 13.73 2.29
C GLY A 73 15.85 13.64 1.17
N ILE A 74 15.66 14.74 0.44
CA ILE A 74 14.89 14.77 -0.80
C ILE A 74 15.88 14.84 -1.95
N ASP A 75 15.86 13.84 -2.83
CA ASP A 75 16.59 13.87 -4.08
C ASP A 75 15.77 14.69 -5.09
N GLN A 76 16.23 15.92 -5.35
CA GLN A 76 15.54 16.86 -6.24
C GLN A 76 15.51 16.37 -7.69
N THR A 77 16.48 15.54 -8.10
CA THR A 77 16.58 15.03 -9.47
C THR A 77 15.55 13.93 -9.72
N THR A 78 15.37 13.03 -8.74
CA THR A 78 14.45 11.89 -8.87
C THR A 78 13.07 12.16 -8.26
N GLY A 79 12.93 13.21 -7.45
CA GLY A 79 11.71 13.50 -6.70
C GLY A 79 11.40 12.44 -5.64
N LEU A 80 12.42 11.75 -5.12
CA LEU A 80 12.28 10.70 -4.12
C LEU A 80 12.78 11.15 -2.75
N VAL A 81 12.06 10.77 -1.71
CA VAL A 81 12.54 10.79 -0.33
C VAL A 81 13.51 9.63 -0.15
N ARG A 82 14.74 9.93 0.25
CA ARG A 82 15.79 8.95 0.55
C ARG A 82 16.04 8.89 2.04
N LEU A 83 16.24 7.69 2.55
CA LEU A 83 16.73 7.44 3.89
C LEU A 83 18.20 7.05 3.80
N THR A 84 19.05 7.73 4.54
CA THR A 84 20.46 7.37 4.73
C THR A 84 20.60 6.78 6.13
N THR A 85 21.00 5.51 6.22
CA THR A 85 21.36 4.86 7.48
C THR A 85 22.87 4.75 7.55
N LEU A 86 23.48 5.29 8.61
CA LEU A 86 24.92 5.37 8.80
C LEU A 86 25.31 4.74 10.14
N LEU A 87 26.35 3.92 10.14
CA LEU A 87 27.07 3.47 11.32
C LEU A 87 28.36 4.30 11.43
N ALA A 88 28.56 4.98 12.56
CA ALA A 88 29.76 5.76 12.85
C ALA A 88 30.50 5.13 14.03
N HIS A 89 31.81 4.98 13.93
CA HIS A 89 32.66 4.47 15.00
C HIS A 89 33.46 5.62 15.65
N SER A 90 33.88 5.45 16.91
CA SER A 90 34.71 6.42 17.67
C SER A 90 36.01 6.81 16.95
N SER A 91 36.55 5.92 16.11
CA SER A 91 37.72 6.18 15.28
C SER A 91 37.50 7.19 14.14
N GLY A 92 36.25 7.57 13.88
CA GLY A 92 35.86 8.41 12.74
C GLY A 92 35.56 7.63 11.46
N GLU A 93 35.79 6.31 11.44
CA GLU A 93 35.37 5.47 10.32
C GLU A 93 33.84 5.27 10.32
N TRP A 94 33.27 5.15 9.13
CA TRP A 94 31.83 5.02 8.96
C TRP A 94 31.46 4.17 7.75
N MET A 95 30.27 3.58 7.81
CA MET A 95 29.61 2.93 6.68
C MET A 95 28.17 3.39 6.60
N SER A 96 27.67 3.60 5.39
CA SER A 96 26.29 4.04 5.17
C SER A 96 25.62 3.28 4.03
N SER A 97 24.29 3.28 4.09
CA SER A 97 23.43 2.74 3.05
C SER A 97 22.27 3.69 2.82
N GLU A 98 22.04 4.00 1.54
CA GLU A 98 20.89 4.77 1.11
C GLU A 98 19.77 3.88 0.58
N TRP A 99 18.55 4.17 1.03
CA TRP A 99 17.32 3.49 0.65
C TRP A 99 16.26 4.49 0.12
N PRO A 100 15.70 4.28 -1.08
CA PRO A 100 14.58 5.10 -1.58
C PRO A 100 13.27 4.74 -0.85
N VAL A 101 12.64 5.71 -0.22
CA VAL A 101 11.46 5.48 0.65
C VAL A 101 10.15 5.63 -0.13
N CYS A 102 9.86 6.83 -0.63
CA CYS A 102 8.63 7.16 -1.34
C CYS A 102 8.84 8.40 -2.23
N ALA A 103 7.86 8.74 -3.06
CA ALA A 103 7.93 9.96 -3.86
C ALA A 103 7.61 11.19 -3.00
N VAL A 104 8.18 12.34 -3.35
CA VAL A 104 7.88 13.62 -2.69
C VAL A 104 6.39 13.96 -2.79
N SER A 105 5.70 13.51 -3.84
CA SER A 105 4.24 13.65 -3.97
C SER A 105 3.46 12.95 -2.86
N ASP A 106 4.04 11.93 -2.22
CA ASP A 106 3.43 11.18 -1.12
C ASP A 106 3.51 11.92 0.23
N ILE A 107 4.28 13.03 0.31
CA ILE A 107 4.33 13.91 1.49
C ILE A 107 2.95 14.49 1.80
N ASN A 108 2.12 14.66 0.78
CA ASN A 108 0.72 15.12 0.90
C ASN A 108 -0.18 14.13 1.67
N ALA A 109 0.31 12.92 1.97
CA ALA A 109 -0.32 11.96 2.86
C ALA A 109 0.61 11.61 4.04
N PRO A 110 0.70 12.46 5.08
CA PRO A 110 1.68 12.32 6.17
C PRO A 110 1.67 10.95 6.86
N HIS A 111 0.50 10.32 6.97
CA HIS A 111 0.37 8.98 7.56
C HIS A 111 1.03 7.89 6.70
N ARG A 112 0.95 7.99 5.36
CA ARG A 112 1.61 7.02 4.45
C ARG A 112 3.11 7.23 4.46
N MET A 113 3.54 8.49 4.42
CA MET A 113 4.96 8.84 4.53
C MET A 113 5.54 8.34 5.87
N GLY A 114 4.84 8.57 6.99
CA GLY A 114 5.27 8.09 8.31
C GLY A 114 5.36 6.57 8.38
N GLY A 115 4.40 5.86 7.79
CA GLY A 115 4.41 4.40 7.68
C GLY A 115 5.57 3.89 6.81
N ALA A 116 5.75 4.46 5.62
CA ALA A 116 6.83 4.11 4.70
C ALA A 116 8.21 4.39 5.30
N LEU A 117 8.38 5.51 6.01
CA LEU A 117 9.63 5.85 6.66
C LEU A 117 9.91 4.94 7.86
N THR A 118 8.90 4.63 8.67
CA THR A 118 9.06 3.67 9.79
C THR A 118 9.44 2.28 9.28
N TYR A 119 8.83 1.86 8.17
CA TYR A 119 9.20 0.64 7.47
C TYR A 119 10.66 0.74 7.00
N ALA A 120 11.01 1.70 6.15
CA ALA A 120 12.36 1.83 5.59
C ALA A 120 13.46 1.90 6.66
N ARG A 121 13.23 2.66 7.75
CA ARG A 121 14.18 2.79 8.87
C ARG A 121 14.52 1.47 9.52
N ARG A 122 13.54 0.59 9.67
CA ARG A 122 13.75 -0.72 10.27
C ARG A 122 14.55 -1.64 9.35
N TYR A 123 14.17 -1.75 8.07
CA TYR A 123 14.83 -2.66 7.14
C TYR A 123 16.25 -2.20 6.79
N ALA A 124 16.44 -0.89 6.60
CA ALA A 124 17.76 -0.34 6.34
C ALA A 124 18.71 -0.58 7.52
N LEU A 125 18.22 -0.47 8.76
CA LEU A 125 19.00 -0.79 9.96
C LEU A 125 19.33 -2.29 10.04
N PHE A 126 18.33 -3.15 9.85
CA PHE A 126 18.47 -4.60 9.90
C PHE A 126 19.45 -5.13 8.86
N ALA A 127 19.37 -4.64 7.63
CA ALA A 127 20.29 -5.00 6.55
C ALA A 127 21.73 -4.58 6.86
N LEU A 128 21.92 -3.38 7.43
CA LEU A 128 23.26 -2.85 7.70
C LEU A 128 23.93 -3.51 8.91
N VAL A 129 23.15 -3.86 9.92
CA VAL A 129 23.65 -4.47 11.17
C VAL A 129 23.65 -6.01 11.09
N GLY A 130 22.93 -6.62 10.15
CA GLY A 130 22.93 -8.06 9.91
C GLY A 130 21.97 -8.85 10.81
N ILE A 131 20.78 -8.30 11.09
CA ILE A 131 19.73 -8.98 11.87
C ILE A 131 18.45 -9.18 11.06
N ALA A 132 17.69 -10.21 11.40
CA ALA A 132 16.39 -10.50 10.84
C ALA A 132 15.29 -10.21 11.87
N GLY A 133 14.43 -9.24 11.58
CA GLY A 133 13.30 -8.90 12.45
C GLY A 133 11.94 -9.17 11.84
N GLU A 134 11.84 -10.09 10.88
CA GLU A 134 10.58 -10.52 10.27
C GLU A 134 10.65 -11.98 9.85
N ASP A 135 9.50 -12.59 9.60
CA ASP A 135 9.42 -13.94 9.03
C ASP A 135 9.81 -13.93 7.56
N ASP A 136 10.62 -14.91 7.16
CA ASP A 136 10.93 -15.16 5.76
C ASP A 136 9.68 -15.71 5.07
N LEU A 137 9.06 -14.89 4.22
CA LEU A 137 7.82 -15.21 3.54
C LEU A 137 7.97 -16.27 2.45
N ASP A 138 9.21 -16.51 2.00
CA ASP A 138 9.53 -17.47 0.94
C ASP A 138 10.06 -18.80 1.50
N ALA A 139 10.27 -18.89 2.82
CA ALA A 139 10.63 -20.13 3.48
C ALA A 139 9.44 -21.11 3.42
N PRO A 140 9.63 -22.35 2.95
CA PRO A 140 8.58 -23.35 2.99
C PRO A 140 8.12 -23.51 4.44
N ALA A 141 6.81 -23.45 4.67
CA ALA A 141 6.24 -23.61 6.00
C ALA A 141 6.85 -24.88 6.62
N PRO A 142 7.44 -24.80 7.84
CA PRO A 142 7.90 -26.00 8.50
C PRO A 142 6.70 -26.95 8.58
N THR A 143 6.85 -28.16 8.05
CA THR A 143 5.86 -29.23 8.17
C THR A 143 5.71 -29.56 9.64
N THR A 144 4.85 -28.83 10.33
CA THR A 144 4.42 -29.15 11.69
C THR A 144 3.37 -30.24 11.58
N ASP A 145 3.79 -31.45 11.23
CA ASP A 145 3.08 -32.61 11.76
C ASP A 145 3.45 -32.68 13.25
N PRO A 146 2.50 -32.45 14.17
CA PRO A 146 2.80 -32.57 15.58
C PRO A 146 3.08 -34.05 15.90
N PRO A 147 4.17 -34.38 16.62
CA PRO A 147 4.29 -35.68 17.27
C PRO A 147 3.10 -35.89 18.22
N PRO A 148 2.60 -37.13 18.40
CA PRO A 148 1.38 -37.40 19.14
C PRO A 148 1.50 -36.95 20.61
N GLU A 149 0.46 -36.27 21.09
CA GLU A 149 0.33 -35.71 22.44
C GLU A 149 0.53 -36.76 23.55
N LEU A 150 1.28 -36.39 24.59
CA LEU A 150 1.03 -36.87 25.96
C LEU A 150 0.57 -35.68 26.81
N ARG A 151 -0.72 -35.68 27.14
CA ARG A 151 -1.37 -34.74 28.06
C ARG A 151 -1.21 -35.19 29.50
N VAL A 152 -0.65 -34.33 30.37
CA VAL A 152 -0.95 -34.20 31.81
C VAL A 152 -0.48 -32.78 32.19
N GLY A 153 -1.14 -31.89 32.92
CA GLY A 153 -2.38 -31.86 33.69
C GLY A 153 -2.60 -30.40 34.18
N ASN A 154 -3.79 -30.12 34.72
CA ASN A 154 -4.35 -28.79 34.99
C ASN A 154 -3.88 -28.08 36.29
N ARG A 155 -3.72 -26.73 36.18
CA ARG A 155 -4.13 -25.61 37.10
C ARG A 155 -3.32 -25.30 38.40
N PRO A 156 -3.43 -24.08 39.02
CA PRO A 156 -3.83 -22.73 38.52
C PRO A 156 -3.00 -21.52 39.05
N ASP A 157 -3.41 -20.32 38.60
CA ASP A 157 -3.30 -18.94 39.17
C ASP A 157 -1.96 -18.17 39.21
N VAL A 158 -1.94 -16.98 38.58
CA VAL A 158 -2.11 -15.66 39.24
C VAL A 158 -2.08 -14.54 38.19
N VAL A 159 -3.10 -13.68 38.25
CA VAL A 159 -3.24 -12.44 37.48
C VAL A 159 -2.45 -11.30 38.12
N LYS A 160 -1.62 -10.61 37.33
CA LYS A 160 -1.29 -9.16 37.34
C LYS A 160 -0.15 -9.00 36.32
N GLY A 161 -0.27 -8.30 35.20
CA GLY A 161 -0.99 -7.08 34.90
C GLY A 161 0.08 -6.12 34.37
N ASN A 162 0.11 -5.86 33.06
CA ASN A 162 0.87 -4.71 32.58
C ASN A 162 0.25 -4.07 31.34
N LYS A 163 0.26 -2.74 31.41
CA LYS A 163 -0.46 -1.78 30.60
C LYS A 163 0.32 -1.50 29.31
N GLY A 164 -0.40 -1.16 28.24
CA GLY A 164 0.19 -0.39 27.14
C GLY A 164 0.06 -0.98 25.73
N ALA A 165 -0.98 -1.75 25.42
CA ALA A 165 -1.38 -1.94 24.03
C ALA A 165 -2.56 -1.01 23.73
N THR A 166 -2.47 -0.20 22.68
CA THR A 166 -3.64 0.42 22.03
C THR A 166 -4.48 -0.71 21.44
N GLN A 167 -5.29 -1.32 22.31
CA GLN A 167 -6.21 -2.38 21.95
C GLN A 167 -7.31 -1.77 21.08
N ARG A 168 -7.53 -2.34 19.90
CA ARG A 168 -8.87 -2.32 19.32
C ARG A 168 -9.83 -2.83 20.41
N PRO A 169 -10.93 -2.12 20.69
CA PRO A 169 -11.84 -2.57 21.74
C PRO A 169 -12.29 -4.01 21.43
N PRO A 170 -12.29 -4.90 22.43
CA PRO A 170 -12.71 -6.28 22.23
C PRO A 170 -14.14 -6.30 21.67
N LEU A 171 -14.43 -7.27 20.80
CA LEU A 171 -15.79 -7.50 20.32
C LEU A 171 -16.68 -7.82 21.52
N LEU A 172 -17.81 -7.14 21.60
CA LEU A 172 -18.82 -7.34 22.64
C LEU A 172 -19.45 -8.74 22.49
N SER A 173 -19.93 -9.29 23.61
CA SER A 173 -20.74 -10.51 23.56
C SER A 173 -22.03 -10.30 22.76
N LEU A 174 -22.70 -11.38 22.36
CA LEU A 174 -23.96 -11.32 21.60
C LEU A 174 -24.99 -10.36 22.24
N ASP A 175 -25.20 -10.49 23.56
CA ASP A 175 -26.16 -9.67 24.30
C ASP A 175 -25.72 -8.21 24.42
N GLN A 176 -24.42 -7.97 24.65
CA GLN A 176 -23.86 -6.62 24.77
C GLN A 176 -23.85 -5.89 23.42
N SER A 177 -23.58 -6.61 22.32
CA SER A 177 -23.63 -6.09 20.96
C SER A 177 -25.07 -5.71 20.57
N ALA A 178 -26.05 -6.57 20.90
CA ALA A 178 -27.46 -6.28 20.68
C ALA A 178 -27.96 -5.06 21.48
N GLN A 179 -27.52 -4.93 22.74
CA GLN A 179 -27.86 -3.79 23.60
C GLN A 179 -27.27 -2.47 23.08
N LEU A 180 -25.97 -2.46 22.74
CA LEU A 180 -25.32 -1.27 22.20
C LEU A 180 -25.87 -0.89 20.81
N ARG A 181 -26.21 -1.87 19.97
CA ARG A 181 -26.94 -1.64 18.72
C ARG A 181 -28.27 -0.93 18.96
N GLY A 182 -29.07 -1.42 19.91
CA GLY A 182 -30.36 -0.80 20.25
C GLY A 182 -30.21 0.65 20.71
N GLN A 183 -29.21 0.93 21.55
CA GLN A 183 -28.89 2.29 21.98
C GLN A 183 -28.50 3.20 20.81
N MET A 184 -27.61 2.73 19.92
CA MET A 184 -27.14 3.51 18.77
C MET A 184 -28.23 3.78 17.74
N LEU A 185 -29.15 2.83 17.52
CA LEU A 185 -30.33 3.04 16.66
C LEU A 185 -31.29 4.07 17.26
N ALA A 186 -31.55 3.99 18.57
CA ALA A 186 -32.39 4.98 19.27
C ALA A 186 -31.77 6.39 19.26
N GLU A 187 -30.44 6.49 19.39
CA GLU A 187 -29.72 7.76 19.24
C GLU A 187 -29.90 8.32 17.83
N LEU A 188 -29.69 7.51 16.80
CA LEU A 188 -29.89 7.89 15.39
C LEU A 188 -31.32 8.37 15.13
N ASP A 189 -32.32 7.73 15.73
CA ASP A 189 -33.72 8.09 15.57
C ASP A 189 -34.06 9.51 16.04
N CYS A 190 -33.38 9.97 17.10
CA CYS A 190 -33.56 11.31 17.65
C CYS A 190 -32.84 12.41 16.85
N LEU A 191 -32.05 12.09 15.81
CA LEU A 191 -31.29 13.07 15.03
C LEU A 191 -32.04 13.48 13.77
N THR A 192 -32.42 14.76 13.69
CA THR A 192 -33.23 15.34 12.61
C THR A 192 -32.50 16.38 11.76
N SER A 193 -31.21 16.63 12.03
CA SER A 193 -30.40 17.65 11.35
C SER A 193 -29.08 17.08 10.86
N GLU A 194 -28.66 17.48 9.66
CA GLU A 194 -27.42 17.05 9.00
C GLU A 194 -26.18 17.26 9.89
N ASN A 195 -26.07 18.45 10.50
CA ASN A 195 -24.95 18.77 11.41
C ASN A 195 -24.92 17.87 12.64
N LYS A 196 -26.09 17.47 13.16
CA LYS A 196 -26.18 16.57 14.31
C LYS A 196 -25.85 15.12 13.93
N LEU A 197 -26.23 14.68 12.72
CA LEU A 197 -25.84 13.37 12.18
C LEU A 197 -24.33 13.29 11.91
N LEU A 198 -23.71 14.37 11.40
CA LEU A 198 -22.26 14.46 11.21
C LEU A 198 -21.49 14.43 12.53
N ALA A 199 -21.95 15.20 13.53
CA ALA A 199 -21.35 15.17 14.87
C ALA A 199 -21.49 13.78 15.52
N TRP A 200 -22.65 13.13 15.37
CA TRP A 200 -22.86 11.77 15.84
C TRP A 200 -21.96 10.77 15.11
N ALA A 201 -21.77 10.91 13.79
CA ALA A 201 -20.90 10.03 13.00
C ALA A 201 -19.46 10.01 13.52
N GLN A 202 -18.91 11.17 13.92
CA GLN A 202 -17.53 11.28 14.42
C GLN A 202 -17.32 10.54 15.75
N VAL A 203 -18.33 10.47 16.61
CA VAL A 203 -18.23 9.90 17.97
C VAL A 203 -18.85 8.51 18.07
N GLY A 204 -19.92 8.26 17.30
CA GLY A 204 -20.71 7.04 17.28
C GLY A 204 -20.15 5.96 16.36
N LEU A 205 -19.73 6.29 15.14
CA LEU A 205 -19.22 5.27 14.19
C LEU A 205 -17.95 4.55 14.70
N PRO A 206 -17.02 5.17 15.45
CA PRO A 206 -15.91 4.42 16.06
C PRO A 206 -16.37 3.32 17.03
N LYS A 207 -17.51 3.51 17.73
CA LYS A 207 -18.06 2.51 18.67
C LYS A 207 -18.56 1.25 17.96
N LYS A 208 -18.90 1.32 16.66
CA LYS A 208 -19.29 0.12 15.89
C LYS A 208 -18.16 -0.91 15.78
N ASN A 209 -16.90 -0.49 15.96
CA ASN A 209 -15.75 -1.37 15.90
C ASN A 209 -15.67 -2.35 17.09
N SER A 210 -16.49 -2.16 18.14
CA SER A 210 -16.68 -3.13 19.22
C SER A 210 -17.92 -4.01 19.03
N LEU A 211 -18.75 -3.79 18.02
CA LEU A 211 -19.95 -4.59 17.74
C LEU A 211 -19.62 -5.82 16.88
N LEU A 212 -20.49 -6.81 16.94
CA LEU A 212 -20.47 -7.91 15.98
C LEU A 212 -20.79 -7.40 14.57
N VAL A 213 -20.24 -8.09 13.56
CA VAL A 213 -20.32 -7.67 12.14
C VAL A 213 -21.76 -7.47 11.68
N ALA A 214 -22.69 -8.32 12.13
CA ALA A 214 -24.11 -8.19 11.78
C ALA A 214 -24.72 -6.89 12.35
N ASP A 215 -24.42 -6.58 13.62
CA ASP A 215 -24.96 -5.40 14.30
C ASP A 215 -24.35 -4.09 13.79
N ALA A 216 -23.04 -4.10 13.50
CA ALA A 216 -22.35 -2.96 12.90
C ALA A 216 -22.95 -2.59 11.52
N ARG A 217 -23.29 -3.60 10.70
CA ARG A 217 -23.91 -3.38 9.38
C ARG A 217 -25.31 -2.76 9.49
N ILE A 218 -26.09 -3.16 10.50
CA ILE A 218 -27.43 -2.61 10.73
C ILE A 218 -27.35 -1.11 11.05
N ILE A 219 -26.37 -0.68 11.85
CA ILE A 219 -26.17 0.73 12.21
C ILE A 219 -25.68 1.55 11.02
N GLU A 220 -24.77 0.99 10.21
CA GLU A 220 -24.30 1.66 8.98
C GLU A 220 -25.44 1.88 7.99
N ALA A 221 -26.31 0.87 7.80
CA ALA A 221 -27.48 0.99 6.94
C ALA A 221 -28.44 2.07 7.44
N ALA A 222 -28.77 2.07 8.74
CA ALA A 222 -29.66 3.07 9.34
C ALA A 222 -29.11 4.50 9.26
N TYR A 223 -27.79 4.69 9.41
CA TYR A 223 -27.15 5.99 9.24
C TYR A 223 -27.23 6.49 7.79
N LEU A 224 -26.95 5.61 6.81
CA LEU A 224 -27.03 5.95 5.39
C LEU A 224 -28.46 6.27 4.95
N GLU A 225 -29.44 5.54 5.46
CA GLU A 225 -30.87 5.79 5.21
C GLU A 225 -31.29 7.16 5.74
N LYS A 226 -30.88 7.53 6.97
CA LYS A 226 -31.12 8.86 7.54
C LYS A 226 -30.41 9.98 6.81
N LEU A 227 -29.18 9.74 6.34
CA LEU A 227 -28.45 10.71 5.52
C LEU A 227 -29.16 10.96 4.19
N ALA A 228 -29.70 9.91 3.56
CA ALA A 228 -30.44 10.00 2.30
C ALA A 228 -31.81 10.67 2.46
N ALA A 229 -32.42 10.60 3.65
CA ALA A 229 -33.71 11.21 3.96
C ALA A 229 -33.65 12.74 4.21
N LEU A 230 -32.46 13.36 4.26
CA LEU A 230 -32.31 14.81 4.41
C LEU A 230 -32.43 15.53 3.05
N PRO A 231 -33.06 16.72 2.98
CA PRO A 231 -33.24 17.44 1.73
C PRO A 231 -31.90 17.87 1.12
N GLN A 232 -31.60 17.39 -0.10
CA GLN A 232 -30.44 17.86 -0.86
C GLN A 232 -30.72 19.28 -1.41
N ALA A 233 -29.97 20.28 -0.96
CA ALA A 233 -30.02 21.62 -1.54
C ALA A 233 -29.46 21.59 -2.97
N LEU A 234 -30.31 21.92 -3.95
CA LEU A 234 -29.92 22.15 -5.35
C LEU A 234 -29.17 23.50 -5.48
N PRO A 235 -28.15 23.61 -6.36
CA PRO A 235 -27.51 24.88 -6.65
C PRO A 235 -28.27 25.62 -7.78
N ASP A 236 -28.84 26.79 -7.47
CA ASP A 236 -29.42 27.69 -8.47
C ASP A 236 -28.35 28.59 -9.13
N LYS A 237 -28.52 28.81 -10.43
CA LYS A 237 -27.71 29.67 -11.30
C LYS A 237 -28.39 31.04 -11.52
N SER A 238 -27.57 32.02 -11.96
CA SER A 238 -27.85 33.43 -12.35
C SER A 238 -27.68 34.44 -11.21
N ASP A 239 -27.11 35.64 -11.36
CA ASP A 239 -26.71 36.42 -12.54
C ASP A 239 -25.63 37.48 -12.17
N SER A 240 -25.03 38.12 -13.17
CA SER A 240 -23.91 39.07 -13.06
C SER A 240 -24.29 40.47 -12.54
N LEU A 241 -23.37 41.16 -11.82
CA LEU A 241 -22.89 42.57 -12.02
C LEU A 241 -22.11 43.10 -10.77
N LYS A 242 -20.92 43.69 -11.01
CA LYS A 242 -20.00 44.40 -10.05
C LYS A 242 -20.37 45.91 -9.96
N PRO A 243 -19.70 46.82 -9.18
CA PRO A 243 -18.51 46.72 -8.30
C PRO A 243 -18.56 47.49 -6.93
N ALA A 244 -17.51 47.28 -6.11
CA ALA A 244 -16.74 48.25 -5.28
C ALA A 244 -16.66 48.03 -3.75
N ALA A 245 -15.43 47.64 -3.33
CA ALA A 245 -14.65 47.99 -2.14
C ALA A 245 -15.25 47.94 -0.70
N SER A 246 -14.76 47.01 0.14
CA SER A 246 -13.85 47.29 1.28
C SER A 246 -13.48 46.03 2.10
N VAL A 247 -12.17 45.85 2.27
CA VAL A 247 -11.35 45.17 3.32
C VAL A 247 -12.01 44.31 4.43
N ALA A 248 -11.34 43.16 4.68
CA ALA A 248 -11.33 42.26 5.85
C ALA A 248 -12.44 41.18 5.95
N ASP A 249 -12.10 39.94 5.57
CA ASP A 249 -12.02 38.78 6.47
C ASP A 249 -11.75 37.50 5.65
N ILE A 250 -10.95 36.58 6.19
CA ILE A 250 -10.66 35.26 5.62
C ILE A 250 -11.85 34.33 5.91
N PRO A 251 -12.38 33.59 4.92
CA PRO A 251 -12.91 32.27 5.18
C PRO A 251 -12.19 31.21 4.36
N SER A 252 -11.61 30.27 5.10
CA SER A 252 -11.31 28.90 4.72
C SER A 252 -12.45 28.29 3.87
N ASP A 253 -12.26 28.21 2.55
CA ASP A 253 -13.09 27.37 1.71
C ASP A 253 -12.40 26.03 1.45
N ALA A 254 -12.74 25.10 2.33
CA ALA A 254 -12.45 23.70 2.19
C ALA A 254 -13.57 23.04 1.37
N THR A 255 -13.39 22.92 0.06
CA THR A 255 -13.96 21.78 -0.67
C THR A 255 -12.99 20.60 -0.60
N ALA A 256 -12.67 20.19 0.63
CA ALA A 256 -12.12 18.88 0.92
C ALA A 256 -13.24 17.86 0.71
N LYS A 257 -13.42 17.43 -0.54
CA LYS A 257 -14.08 16.17 -0.84
C LYS A 257 -13.26 15.07 -0.16
N LEU A 258 -13.64 14.70 1.06
CA LEU A 258 -13.17 13.48 1.74
C LEU A 258 -13.85 12.22 1.15
N ALA A 259 -13.90 12.16 -0.18
CA ALA A 259 -13.96 10.91 -0.90
C ALA A 259 -12.54 10.69 -1.44
N PHE A 260 -11.88 9.61 -1.01
CA PHE A 260 -10.65 9.13 -1.63
C PHE A 260 -10.74 9.30 -3.15
N PRO A 261 -9.76 9.92 -3.85
CA PRO A 261 -9.61 9.68 -5.27
C PRO A 261 -9.38 8.18 -5.40
N LYS A 262 -10.44 7.43 -5.74
CA LYS A 262 -10.29 6.05 -6.21
C LYS A 262 -9.34 6.17 -7.39
N GLU A 263 -8.11 5.67 -7.24
CA GLU A 263 -7.26 5.44 -8.40
C GLU A 263 -8.13 4.74 -9.46
N PRO A 264 -8.19 5.26 -10.69
CA PRO A 264 -9.05 4.67 -11.71
C PRO A 264 -8.71 3.19 -11.82
N VAL A 265 -9.73 2.34 -11.67
CA VAL A 265 -9.57 0.89 -11.68
C VAL A 265 -8.80 0.50 -12.93
N ARG A 266 -7.66 -0.20 -12.77
CA ARG A 266 -6.89 -0.71 -13.91
C ARG A 266 -7.79 -1.63 -14.72
N LYS A 267 -8.10 -1.25 -15.95
CA LYS A 267 -9.01 -1.98 -16.83
C LYS A 267 -8.26 -3.19 -17.39
N ARG A 268 -8.94 -4.35 -17.37
CA ARG A 268 -8.42 -5.60 -17.93
C ARG A 268 -9.36 -6.10 -19.00
N SER A 269 -8.84 -6.36 -20.18
CA SER A 269 -9.62 -6.93 -21.27
C SER A 269 -8.77 -7.82 -22.15
N LYS A 270 -9.06 -9.12 -22.08
CA LYS A 270 -8.44 -10.12 -22.98
C LYS A 270 -8.77 -9.84 -24.44
N ALA A 271 -10.00 -9.38 -24.73
CA ALA A 271 -10.43 -9.04 -26.08
C ALA A 271 -9.61 -7.86 -26.66
N HIS A 272 -9.34 -6.84 -25.84
CA HIS A 272 -8.47 -5.74 -26.25
C HIS A 272 -7.04 -6.20 -26.54
N LEU A 273 -6.47 -7.04 -25.67
CA LEU A 273 -5.11 -7.56 -25.88
C LEU A 273 -5.01 -8.48 -27.11
N LEU A 274 -6.08 -9.13 -27.53
CA LEU A 274 -6.12 -9.90 -28.79
C LEU A 274 -6.17 -8.95 -29.99
N PHE A 275 -7.07 -7.96 -29.94
CA PHE A 275 -7.14 -6.90 -30.96
C PHE A 275 -5.80 -6.19 -31.16
N VAL A 276 -5.08 -5.85 -30.09
CA VAL A 276 -3.75 -5.24 -30.17
C VAL A 276 -2.72 -6.17 -30.82
N ARG A 277 -2.78 -7.50 -30.58
CA ARG A 277 -1.86 -8.46 -31.22
C ARG A 277 -2.09 -8.63 -32.73
N GLU A 278 -3.29 -8.33 -33.19
CA GLU A 278 -3.67 -8.36 -34.61
C GLU A 278 -3.17 -7.12 -35.38
N GLN A 279 -2.80 -6.05 -34.67
CA GLN A 279 -2.27 -4.83 -35.29
C GLN A 279 -0.79 -5.00 -35.70
N PRO A 280 -0.35 -4.32 -36.78
CA PRO A 280 1.05 -4.32 -37.19
C PRO A 280 1.93 -3.55 -36.19
N CYS A 281 3.22 -3.90 -36.15
CA CYS A 281 4.19 -3.27 -35.24
C CYS A 281 4.29 -1.77 -35.50
N LEU A 282 4.23 -0.95 -34.45
CA LEU A 282 4.33 0.52 -34.60
C LEU A 282 5.64 1.01 -35.20
N VAL A 283 6.72 0.22 -35.12
CA VAL A 283 8.05 0.60 -35.62
C VAL A 283 8.28 0.14 -37.06
N CYS A 284 7.98 -1.12 -37.37
CA CYS A 284 8.32 -1.72 -38.67
C CYS A 284 7.13 -2.21 -39.49
N GLN A 285 5.89 -2.04 -39.00
CA GLN A 285 4.65 -2.44 -39.67
C GLN A 285 4.52 -3.95 -39.99
N GLN A 286 5.35 -4.80 -39.37
CA GLN A 286 5.30 -6.25 -39.55
C GLN A 286 4.43 -6.93 -38.49
N SER A 287 3.88 -8.10 -38.86
CA SER A 287 3.15 -9.04 -37.98
C SER A 287 3.88 -10.40 -37.99
N PRO A 288 3.80 -11.22 -36.94
CA PRO A 288 2.96 -11.09 -35.74
C PRO A 288 3.52 -10.15 -34.67
N CYS A 289 2.62 -9.54 -33.89
CA CYS A 289 2.96 -8.64 -32.79
C CYS A 289 2.50 -9.17 -31.43
N ASP A 290 3.22 -8.73 -30.40
CA ASP A 290 2.86 -8.91 -29.00
C ASP A 290 2.29 -7.60 -28.43
N ALA A 291 1.33 -7.71 -27.52
CA ALA A 291 0.81 -6.56 -26.79
C ALA A 291 1.83 -6.12 -25.71
N HIS A 292 2.36 -4.91 -25.86
CA HIS A 292 3.31 -4.30 -24.94
C HIS A 292 2.62 -3.29 -24.03
N HIS A 293 2.68 -3.47 -22.71
CA HIS A 293 2.14 -2.53 -21.73
C HIS A 293 3.12 -1.38 -21.47
N LEU A 294 2.67 -0.14 -21.68
CA LEU A 294 3.46 1.05 -21.43
C LEU A 294 3.64 1.27 -19.92
N LYS A 295 4.83 0.99 -19.39
CA LYS A 295 5.06 0.94 -17.93
C LYS A 295 5.02 2.32 -17.28
N PHE A 296 5.21 3.38 -18.05
CA PHE A 296 5.25 4.76 -17.58
C PHE A 296 3.90 5.49 -17.69
N ALA A 297 2.89 4.88 -18.32
CA ALA A 297 1.57 5.45 -18.53
C ALA A 297 0.74 5.52 -17.23
N GLN A 298 1.08 4.68 -16.24
CA GLN A 298 0.46 4.69 -14.92
C GLN A 298 1.52 4.52 -13.82
N PRO A 299 1.28 5.06 -12.61
CA PRO A 299 2.13 4.81 -11.47
C PRO A 299 2.31 3.31 -11.21
N LYS A 300 3.55 2.90 -10.95
CA LYS A 300 3.87 1.51 -10.60
C LYS A 300 3.19 1.19 -9.27
N ALA A 301 2.17 0.33 -9.30
CA ALA A 301 1.73 -0.35 -8.09
C ALA A 301 2.46 -1.69 -7.98
N LEU A 302 2.75 -2.10 -6.75
CA LEU A 302 3.45 -3.33 -6.44
C LEU A 302 2.81 -4.52 -7.19
N GLY A 303 3.58 -5.16 -8.08
CA GLY A 303 3.16 -6.36 -8.81
C GLY A 303 2.08 -6.20 -9.88
N ARG A 304 1.64 -4.97 -10.23
CA ARG A 304 0.55 -4.76 -11.22
C ARG A 304 1.06 -4.11 -12.51
N LYS A 305 0.85 -4.80 -13.64
CA LYS A 305 1.05 -4.22 -14.99
C LYS A 305 0.16 -3.00 -15.20
N ALA A 306 0.58 -2.06 -16.04
CA ALA A 306 -0.25 -0.92 -16.45
C ALA A 306 -1.61 -1.40 -16.99
N SER A 307 -2.65 -0.57 -16.89
CA SER A 307 -3.99 -0.85 -17.45
C SER A 307 -3.89 -1.30 -18.91
N ASP A 308 -4.78 -2.21 -19.35
CA ASP A 308 -4.71 -2.75 -20.71
C ASP A 308 -4.99 -1.65 -21.76
N GLU A 309 -5.61 -0.53 -21.36
CA GLU A 309 -5.77 0.67 -22.22
C GLU A 309 -4.45 1.36 -22.60
N TYR A 310 -3.36 1.03 -21.93
CA TYR A 310 -2.01 1.52 -22.25
C TYR A 310 -1.18 0.42 -22.91
N THR A 311 -1.74 -0.26 -23.90
CA THR A 311 -1.04 -1.31 -24.66
C THR A 311 -0.86 -0.94 -26.12
N VAL A 312 0.30 -1.30 -26.66
CA VAL A 312 0.69 -1.05 -28.05
C VAL A 312 1.24 -2.31 -28.73
N PRO A 313 1.10 -2.45 -30.06
CA PRO A 313 1.62 -3.59 -30.80
C PRO A 313 3.12 -3.43 -31.09
N LEU A 314 3.92 -4.41 -30.68
CA LEU A 314 5.33 -4.50 -31.04
C LEU A 314 5.68 -5.92 -31.51
N CYS A 315 6.44 -6.03 -32.60
CA CYS A 315 7.00 -7.33 -33.01
C CYS A 315 8.06 -7.77 -31.99
N ARG A 316 8.36 -9.07 -31.93
CA ARG A 316 9.31 -9.63 -30.94
C ARG A 316 10.68 -8.95 -30.94
N ALA A 317 11.19 -8.56 -32.11
CA ALA A 317 12.48 -7.89 -32.24
C ALA A 317 12.49 -6.53 -31.52
N HIS A 318 11.57 -5.63 -31.87
CA HIS A 318 11.46 -4.31 -31.23
C HIS A 318 10.98 -4.40 -29.78
N HIS A 319 10.18 -5.41 -29.43
CA HIS A 319 9.77 -5.65 -28.06
C HIS A 319 10.99 -6.01 -27.18
N HIS A 320 11.90 -6.86 -27.66
CA HIS A 320 13.15 -7.18 -26.97
C HIS A 320 14.12 -6.00 -26.95
N GLU A 321 14.22 -5.25 -28.04
CA GLU A 321 15.06 -4.05 -28.13
C GLU A 321 14.65 -3.00 -27.09
N LEU A 322 13.35 -2.75 -26.96
CA LEU A 322 12.78 -1.86 -25.95
C LEU A 322 13.15 -2.33 -24.53
N HIS A 323 13.00 -3.62 -24.21
CA HIS A 323 13.39 -4.13 -22.89
C HIS A 323 14.90 -4.05 -22.66
N ARG A 324 15.73 -4.23 -23.71
CA ARG A 324 17.19 -4.09 -23.63
C ARG A 324 17.63 -2.64 -23.40
N HIS A 325 16.93 -1.67 -23.99
CA HIS A 325 17.18 -0.24 -23.78
C HIS A 325 16.89 0.19 -22.33
N GLY A 326 15.94 -0.48 -21.66
CA GLY A 326 15.63 -0.29 -20.24
C GLY A 326 14.87 0.98 -19.90
N ASN A 327 15.17 2.10 -20.58
CA ASN A 327 14.41 3.35 -20.50
C ASN A 327 13.39 3.44 -21.64
N GLU A 328 12.16 3.03 -21.33
CA GLU A 328 11.06 2.98 -22.29
C GLU A 328 10.71 4.36 -22.88
N ARG A 329 10.66 5.42 -22.05
CA ARG A 329 10.33 6.78 -22.53
C ARG A 329 11.35 7.31 -23.53
N ALA A 330 12.64 7.11 -23.24
CA ALA A 330 13.71 7.55 -24.13
C ALA A 330 13.71 6.75 -25.45
N TRP A 331 13.39 5.46 -25.42
CA TRP A 331 13.30 4.63 -26.62
C TRP A 331 12.19 5.12 -27.57
N TRP A 332 10.99 5.39 -27.04
CA TRP A 332 9.88 5.95 -27.84
C TRP A 332 10.20 7.35 -28.38
N ALA A 333 10.86 8.19 -27.58
CA ALA A 333 11.27 9.54 -28.01
C ALA A 333 12.30 9.50 -29.14
N ASN A 334 13.27 8.57 -29.10
CA ASN A 334 14.26 8.39 -30.16
C ASN A 334 13.65 7.94 -31.49
N LEU A 335 12.54 7.18 -31.43
CA LEU A 335 11.78 6.77 -32.60
C LEU A 335 10.77 7.84 -33.05
N THR A 336 10.64 8.96 -32.33
CA THR A 336 9.66 10.03 -32.59
C THR A 336 8.22 9.54 -32.64
N ILE A 337 7.90 8.49 -31.86
CA ILE A 337 6.55 7.92 -31.77
C ILE A 337 5.94 8.36 -30.43
N GLU A 338 4.66 8.77 -30.46
CA GLU A 338 3.87 9.08 -29.26
C GLU A 338 3.00 7.88 -28.84
N PRO A 339 3.53 6.94 -28.03
CA PRO A 339 2.85 5.67 -27.76
C PRO A 339 1.57 5.82 -26.93
N LEU A 340 1.46 6.86 -26.09
CA LEU A 340 0.28 7.09 -25.25
C LEU A 340 -0.95 7.46 -26.07
N ARG A 341 -0.76 8.29 -27.10
CA ARG A 341 -1.82 8.68 -28.03
C ARG A 341 -2.29 7.47 -28.84
N LEU A 342 -1.34 6.70 -29.36
CA LEU A 342 -1.64 5.48 -30.12
C LEU A 342 -2.34 4.41 -29.27
N ALA A 343 -1.93 4.21 -28.02
CA ALA A 343 -2.61 3.31 -27.09
C ALA A 343 -4.05 3.74 -26.82
N HIS A 344 -4.29 5.05 -26.65
CA HIS A 344 -5.63 5.61 -26.49
C HIS A 344 -6.51 5.38 -27.72
N ASP A 345 -5.98 5.63 -28.92
CA ASP A 345 -6.71 5.43 -30.17
C ASP A 345 -7.05 3.95 -30.40
N LEU A 346 -6.11 3.04 -30.09
CA LEU A 346 -6.35 1.59 -30.10
C LEU A 346 -7.37 1.16 -29.05
N TRP A 347 -7.38 1.80 -27.88
CA TRP A 347 -8.36 1.52 -26.84
C TRP A 347 -9.77 1.91 -27.29
N ILE A 348 -9.93 3.05 -27.97
CA ILE A 348 -11.23 3.49 -28.53
C ILE A 348 -11.68 2.57 -29.65
N ALA A 349 -10.78 2.20 -30.57
CA ALA A 349 -11.08 1.31 -31.70
C ALA A 349 -11.31 -0.15 -31.30
N SER A 350 -11.05 -0.50 -30.04
CA SER A 350 -11.14 -1.85 -29.52
C SER A 350 -12.58 -2.40 -29.60
N PRO A 351 -12.76 -3.70 -29.92
CA PRO A 351 -14.08 -4.34 -30.01
C PRO A 351 -14.89 -4.28 -28.71
N ILE A 352 -14.24 -3.98 -27.58
CA ILE A 352 -14.85 -3.89 -26.25
C ILE A 352 -15.86 -2.73 -26.12
N HIS A 353 -15.81 -1.74 -27.03
CA HIS A 353 -16.71 -0.58 -27.03
C HIS A 353 -17.75 -0.63 -28.15
N SER A 354 -17.72 -1.65 -29.01
CA SER A 354 -18.72 -1.83 -30.06
C SER A 354 -19.94 -2.59 -29.49
N PRO A 355 -21.18 -2.08 -29.63
CA PRO A 355 -22.39 -2.70 -29.05
C PRO A 355 -22.84 -3.99 -29.76
N LEU A 356 -22.02 -4.56 -30.65
CA LEU A 356 -22.35 -5.74 -31.45
C LEU A 356 -21.21 -6.77 -31.34
N SER A 357 -21.12 -7.47 -30.23
CA SER A 357 -20.50 -8.81 -30.19
C SER A 357 -21.06 -9.66 -29.05
N PRO A 358 -21.60 -10.85 -29.35
CA PRO A 358 -22.23 -11.72 -28.36
C PRO A 358 -21.19 -12.28 -27.38
N ALA A 359 -21.63 -12.47 -26.14
CA ALA A 359 -20.84 -13.08 -25.07
C ALA A 359 -20.31 -14.47 -25.49
N PRO A 360 -19.07 -14.84 -25.12
CA PRO A 360 -18.57 -16.18 -25.42
C PRO A 360 -19.34 -17.20 -24.59
N SER A 361 -20.12 -18.03 -25.27
CA SER A 361 -20.81 -19.20 -24.75
C SER A 361 -19.82 -20.12 -24.04
N ARG A 362 -20.09 -20.42 -22.76
CA ARG A 362 -19.47 -21.55 -22.07
C ARG A 362 -20.10 -22.84 -22.61
N LEU A 363 -19.37 -23.59 -23.42
CA LEU A 363 -19.71 -24.98 -23.77
C LEU A 363 -18.41 -25.75 -24.03
N GLY A 364 -18.28 -26.90 -23.38
CA GLY A 364 -17.14 -27.81 -23.55
C GLY A 364 -16.86 -28.68 -22.34
N SER A 365 -17.90 -29.35 -21.82
CA SER A 365 -17.78 -30.55 -20.98
C SER A 365 -17.48 -31.78 -21.86
N GLU A 366 -16.67 -32.68 -21.30
CA GLU A 366 -16.49 -34.11 -21.60
C GLU A 366 -15.82 -34.55 -22.93
N ALA A 367 -14.66 -35.19 -22.77
CA ALA A 367 -14.30 -36.42 -23.48
C ALA A 367 -13.19 -37.16 -22.70
N SER A 368 -13.53 -38.28 -22.06
CA SER A 368 -12.58 -39.30 -21.61
C SER A 368 -12.20 -40.19 -22.80
N PRO A 369 -10.92 -40.60 -22.96
CA PRO A 369 -10.57 -41.68 -23.87
C PRO A 369 -10.67 -43.04 -23.17
N GLN A 370 -11.13 -44.03 -23.93
CA GLN A 370 -11.07 -45.46 -23.63
C GLN A 370 -9.62 -45.98 -23.57
#